data_AF-A0A412TDQ6-F1
#
_entry.id   AF-A0A412TDQ6-F1
#
_cell.length_a   1.000
_cell.length_b   1.000
_cell.length_c   1.000
_cell.angle_alpha   90.00
_cell.angle_beta   90.00
_cell.angle_gamma   90.00
#
_symmetry.space_group_name_H-M   'P 1'
#
loop_
_entity.id
_entity.type
_entity.pdbx_description
1 polymer ?
#
loop_
_entity_poly.entity_id
_entity_poly.type
_entity_poly.pdbx_seq_one_letter_code
_entity_poly.pdbx_strand_id
1 'polypeptide(L)'
;MHSRIFQISKMWIEKENYLNEDTLHQGDGSFYDYCAEIDDEERKEDIRYLVNTALPKDMFELVGDDTIRYIGGVEQWKENFVTNIRKKAEAITTENMLEFVGPVYQLEKALENPLDIAYHFYLDGEGYQSFAEKSFAFMEFVCTLEPGTILYIGGVIDYHF
;
A
#
# COMPACT_ATOMS: atom_id res chain seq x y z
N MET A 1 -13.83 3.29 10.10
CA MET A 1 -12.74 4.29 9.96
C MET A 1 -12.37 4.36 8.48
N HIS A 2 -11.92 5.50 7.95
CA HIS A 2 -11.66 5.66 6.52
C HIS A 2 -10.17 5.63 6.16
N SER A 3 -9.85 5.14 4.97
CA SER A 3 -8.54 5.35 4.35
C SER A 3 -8.63 5.30 2.82
N ARG A 4 -7.50 5.13 2.13
CA ARG A 4 -7.40 5.22 0.67
C ARG A 4 -6.84 3.94 0.05
N ILE A 5 -7.29 3.66 -1.17
CA ILE A 5 -6.74 2.62 -2.03
C ILE A 5 -6.16 3.27 -3.28
N PHE A 6 -4.89 3.01 -3.57
CA PHE A 6 -4.19 3.59 -4.72
C PHE A 6 -3.99 2.55 -5.80
N GLN A 7 -4.51 2.78 -7.00
CA GLN A 7 -4.17 1.98 -8.18
C GLN A 7 -2.81 2.39 -8.73
N ILE A 8 -1.86 1.46 -8.79
CA ILE A 8 -0.49 1.72 -9.23
C ILE A 8 -0.08 0.71 -10.30
N SER A 9 0.48 1.20 -11.40
CA SER A 9 0.95 0.37 -12.52
C SER A 9 2.28 0.85 -13.10
N LYS A 10 2.99 -0.05 -13.77
CA LYS A 10 4.17 0.28 -14.62
C LYS A 10 3.77 0.84 -15.99
N MET A 11 2.51 0.65 -16.38
CA MET A 11 1.96 1.10 -17.64
C MET A 11 0.94 2.20 -17.40
N TRP A 12 0.78 3.09 -18.38
CA TRP A 12 -0.27 4.11 -18.35
C TRP A 12 -1.64 3.44 -18.21
N ILE A 13 -2.50 4.03 -17.39
CA ILE A 13 -3.86 3.53 -17.13
C ILE A 13 -4.83 4.49 -17.81
N GLU A 14 -5.67 3.97 -18.69
CA GLU A 14 -6.76 4.76 -19.30
C GLU A 14 -7.83 5.07 -18.25
N LYS A 15 -8.49 6.23 -18.33
CA LYS A 15 -9.44 6.67 -17.30
C LYS A 15 -10.60 5.70 -17.11
N GLU A 16 -10.98 5.02 -18.18
CA GLU A 16 -12.01 3.99 -18.22
C GLU A 16 -11.65 2.75 -17.39
N ASN A 17 -10.35 2.54 -17.13
CA ASN A 17 -9.81 1.43 -16.35
C ASN A 17 -9.39 1.88 -14.93
N TYR A 18 -9.78 3.09 -14.52
CA TYR A 18 -9.51 3.55 -13.16
C TYR A 18 -10.28 2.69 -12.17
N LEU A 19 -9.57 2.29 -11.11
CA LEU A 19 -10.18 1.74 -9.90
C LEU A 19 -11.31 2.66 -9.43
N ASN A 20 -12.49 2.08 -9.25
CA ASN A 20 -13.71 2.78 -8.81
C ASN A 20 -14.37 2.03 -7.63
N GLU A 21 -15.46 2.61 -7.11
CA GLU A 21 -16.18 2.11 -5.95
C GLU A 21 -16.75 0.69 -6.11
N ASP A 22 -16.97 0.21 -7.33
CA ASP A 22 -17.54 -1.12 -7.60
C ASP A 22 -16.48 -2.20 -7.87
N THR A 23 -15.20 -1.83 -7.93
CA THR A 23 -14.14 -2.76 -8.37
C THR A 23 -13.82 -3.84 -7.35
N LEU A 24 -13.88 -3.50 -6.05
CA LEU A 24 -13.47 -4.41 -4.98
C LEU A 24 -14.66 -5.14 -4.36
N HIS A 25 -14.40 -6.34 -3.85
CA HIS A 25 -15.38 -7.07 -3.06
C HIS A 25 -15.65 -6.35 -1.73
N GLN A 26 -16.92 -6.12 -1.39
CA GLN A 26 -17.38 -5.29 -0.28
C GLN A 26 -18.55 -5.92 0.47
N GLY A 27 -18.83 -5.44 1.68
CA GLY A 27 -19.95 -5.86 2.52
C GLY A 27 -19.65 -7.11 3.33
N ASP A 28 -20.69 -7.89 3.63
CA ASP A 28 -20.61 -9.04 4.55
C ASP A 28 -19.53 -10.05 4.13
N GLY A 29 -18.54 -10.23 5.00
CA GLY A 29 -17.42 -11.15 4.78
C GLY A 29 -16.23 -10.54 4.01
N SER A 30 -16.29 -9.26 3.65
CA SER A 30 -15.16 -8.49 3.14
C SER A 30 -14.45 -7.73 4.26
N PHE A 31 -13.22 -7.29 3.99
CA PHE A 31 -12.53 -6.29 4.81
C PHE A 31 -13.15 -4.89 4.65
N TYR A 32 -13.78 -4.63 3.51
CA TYR A 32 -14.36 -3.32 3.19
C TYR A 32 -15.85 -3.33 3.45
N ASP A 33 -16.33 -2.45 4.33
CA ASP A 33 -17.76 -2.22 4.50
C ASP A 33 -18.35 -1.62 3.22
N TYR A 34 -17.67 -0.58 2.71
CA TYR A 34 -17.91 0.04 1.41
C TYR A 34 -16.68 0.82 0.93
N CYS A 35 -16.64 1.07 -0.37
CA CYS A 35 -15.73 1.94 -1.07
C CYS A 35 -16.53 3.08 -1.72
N ALA A 36 -15.88 4.22 -1.96
CA ALA A 36 -16.52 5.36 -2.60
C ALA A 36 -15.51 6.08 -3.50
N GLU A 37 -15.98 6.55 -4.65
CA GLU A 37 -15.19 7.47 -5.48
C GLU A 37 -14.96 8.79 -4.75
N ILE A 38 -13.79 9.39 -4.99
CA ILE A 38 -13.42 10.73 -4.53
C ILE A 38 -13.26 11.64 -5.74
N ASP A 39 -13.33 12.95 -5.51
CA ASP A 39 -13.12 13.90 -6.59
C ASP A 39 -11.65 13.96 -7.04
N ASP A 40 -11.42 14.48 -8.25
CA ASP A 40 -10.09 14.49 -8.88
C ASP A 40 -9.08 15.38 -8.13
N GLU A 41 -9.53 16.41 -7.41
CA GLU A 41 -8.65 17.27 -6.64
C GLU A 41 -8.22 16.60 -5.33
N GLU A 42 -9.17 15.97 -4.63
CA GLU A 42 -8.88 15.13 -3.45
C GLU A 42 -7.95 13.98 -3.82
N ARG A 43 -8.20 13.30 -4.95
CA ARG A 43 -7.33 12.26 -5.49
C ARG A 43 -5.89 12.73 -5.67
N LYS A 44 -5.67 13.91 -6.28
CA LYS A 44 -4.32 14.47 -6.46
C LYS A 44 -3.67 14.85 -5.14
N GLU A 45 -4.44 15.35 -4.18
CA GLU A 45 -3.95 15.63 -2.82
C GLU A 45 -3.50 14.35 -2.11
N ASP A 46 -4.29 13.28 -2.21
CA ASP A 46 -3.95 11.98 -1.64
C ASP A 46 -2.71 11.37 -2.28
N ILE A 47 -2.54 11.50 -3.59
CA ILE A 47 -1.30 11.09 -4.29
C ILE A 47 -0.09 11.86 -3.75
N ARG A 48 -0.21 13.18 -3.59
CA ARG A 48 0.85 14.01 -3.00
C ARG A 48 1.18 13.55 -1.58
N TYR A 49 0.17 13.26 -0.77
CA TYR A 49 0.37 12.82 0.61
C TYR A 49 0.99 11.42 0.70
N LEU A 50 0.57 10.50 -0.17
CA LEU A 50 1.14 9.15 -0.28
C LEU A 50 2.67 9.23 -0.43
N VAL A 51 3.14 10.00 -1.42
CA VAL A 51 4.58 10.08 -1.74
C VAL A 51 5.37 10.84 -0.69
N ASN A 52 4.84 11.97 -0.20
CA ASN A 52 5.60 12.87 0.67
C ASN A 52 5.57 12.46 2.15
N THR A 53 4.58 11.68 2.56
CA THR A 53 4.34 11.37 3.98
C THR A 53 4.31 9.88 4.28
N ALA A 54 3.67 9.07 3.44
CA ALA A 54 3.35 7.68 3.78
C ALA A 54 4.35 6.65 3.24
N LEU A 55 4.86 6.84 2.01
CA LEU A 55 5.88 5.98 1.45
C LEU A 55 7.24 6.21 2.13
N PRO A 56 8.14 5.20 2.11
CA PRO A 56 9.49 5.36 2.64
C PRO A 56 10.19 6.57 2.01
N LYS A 57 10.80 7.39 2.87
CA LYS A 57 11.59 8.55 2.45
C LYS A 57 12.69 8.11 1.49
N ASP A 58 12.98 8.97 0.52
CA ASP A 58 14.06 8.80 -0.45
C ASP A 58 13.94 7.55 -1.35
N MET A 59 12.77 6.90 -1.40
CA MET A 59 12.50 5.79 -2.34
C MET A 59 11.66 6.22 -3.55
N PHE A 60 10.88 7.28 -3.43
CA PHE A 60 10.00 7.79 -4.49
C PHE A 60 10.04 9.30 -4.59
N GLU A 61 9.84 9.81 -5.79
CA GLU A 61 9.59 11.23 -6.03
C GLU A 61 8.36 11.42 -6.92
N LEU A 62 7.62 12.50 -6.68
CA LEU A 62 6.51 12.90 -7.52
C LEU A 62 7.07 13.62 -8.75
N VAL A 63 6.73 13.14 -9.96
CA VAL A 63 7.21 13.71 -11.24
C VAL A 63 6.09 14.30 -12.09
N GLY A 64 4.84 14.20 -11.63
CA GLY A 64 3.63 14.75 -12.22
C GLY A 64 2.43 14.43 -11.34
N ASP A 65 1.24 14.90 -11.70
CA ASP A 65 0.03 14.75 -10.86
C ASP A 65 -0.35 13.28 -10.64
N ASP A 66 -0.14 12.43 -11.66
CA ASP A 66 -0.52 11.01 -11.67
C ASP A 66 0.70 10.09 -11.82
N THR A 67 1.91 10.61 -11.62
CA THR A 67 3.14 9.88 -11.94
C THR A 67 4.19 10.04 -10.86
N ILE A 68 4.71 8.90 -10.41
CA ILE A 68 5.80 8.83 -9.44
C ILE A 68 6.99 8.12 -10.07
N ARG A 69 8.20 8.47 -9.65
CA ARG A 69 9.43 7.77 -10.05
C ARG A 69 9.98 7.03 -8.84
N TYR A 70 10.29 5.76 -9.03
CA TYR A 70 11.07 5.00 -8.08
C TYR A 70 12.55 5.38 -8.20
N ILE A 71 13.20 5.81 -7.12
CA ILE A 71 14.58 6.34 -7.16
C ILE A 71 15.62 5.44 -6.47
N GLY A 72 15.20 4.31 -5.90
CA GLY A 72 16.10 3.34 -5.25
C GLY A 72 15.76 3.08 -3.79
N GLY A 73 16.76 2.61 -3.02
CA GLY A 73 16.62 2.39 -1.56
C GLY A 73 16.06 1.03 -1.13
N VAL A 74 15.74 0.12 -2.06
CA VAL A 74 15.11 -1.15 -1.68
C VAL A 74 16.03 -2.07 -0.90
N GLU A 75 17.34 -2.05 -1.12
CA GLU A 75 18.28 -2.88 -0.37
C GLU A 75 18.31 -2.48 1.12
N GLN A 76 18.35 -1.17 1.39
CA GLN A 76 18.25 -0.66 2.77
C GLN A 76 16.88 -0.99 3.39
N TRP A 77 15.80 -0.89 2.62
CA TRP A 77 14.47 -1.29 3.08
C TRP A 77 14.41 -2.78 3.43
N LYS A 78 14.97 -3.68 2.59
CA LYS A 78 15.04 -5.13 2.84
C LYS A 78 15.81 -5.45 4.12
N GLU A 79 16.95 -4.80 4.33
CA GLU A 79 17.74 -4.96 5.56
C GLU A 79 16.97 -4.53 6.80
N ASN A 80 16.30 -3.37 6.74
CA ASN A 80 15.46 -2.84 7.81
C ASN A 80 14.28 -3.76 8.10
N PHE A 81 13.62 -4.27 7.06
CA PHE A 81 12.50 -5.21 7.18
C PHE A 81 12.95 -6.49 7.89
N VAL A 82 13.99 -7.17 7.40
CA VAL A 82 14.51 -8.41 8.01
C VAL A 82 14.93 -8.19 9.45
N THR A 83 15.60 -7.05 9.75
CA THR A 83 16.01 -6.69 11.10
C THR A 83 14.80 -6.50 12.03
N ASN A 84 13.76 -5.80 11.56
CA ASN A 84 12.54 -5.57 12.32
C ASN A 84 11.78 -6.88 12.60
N ILE A 85 11.66 -7.76 11.60
CA ILE A 85 11.00 -9.07 11.75
C ILE A 85 11.74 -9.93 12.76
N ARG A 86 13.08 -10.03 12.68
CA ARG A 86 13.90 -10.77 13.66
C ARG A 86 13.69 -10.22 15.07
N LYS A 87 13.77 -8.90 15.23
CA LYS A 87 13.57 -8.24 16.53
C LYS A 87 12.18 -8.52 17.11
N LYS A 88 11.13 -8.46 16.29
CA LYS A 88 9.75 -8.75 16.73
C LYS A 88 9.57 -10.22 17.10
N ALA A 89 10.14 -11.14 16.31
CA ALA A 89 10.11 -12.56 16.60
C ALA A 89 10.86 -12.91 17.89
N GLU A 90 12.03 -12.32 18.13
CA GLU A 90 12.82 -12.49 19.36
C GLU A 90 12.13 -11.95 20.62
N ALA A 91 11.23 -10.97 20.48
CA ALA A 91 10.48 -10.41 21.60
C ALA A 91 9.31 -11.32 22.07
N ILE A 92 8.96 -12.35 21.30
CA ILE A 92 7.93 -13.32 21.67
C ILE A 92 8.49 -14.30 22.70
N THR A 93 7.77 -14.48 23.80
CA THR A 93 8.12 -15.37 24.90
C THR A 93 6.94 -16.27 25.24
N THR A 94 7.18 -17.31 26.04
CA THR A 94 6.11 -18.21 26.52
C THR A 94 5.09 -17.48 27.39
N GLU A 95 5.49 -16.38 28.03
CA GLU A 95 4.66 -15.61 28.94
C GLU A 95 3.75 -14.62 28.21
N ASN A 96 4.22 -14.02 27.10
CA ASN A 96 3.53 -12.92 26.43
C ASN A 96 2.80 -13.32 25.13
N MET A 97 2.99 -14.53 24.61
CA MET A 97 2.50 -14.92 23.28
C MET A 97 0.96 -14.82 23.13
N LEU A 98 0.20 -14.93 24.22
CA LEU A 98 -1.27 -14.88 24.24
C LEU A 98 -1.83 -13.48 24.54
N GLU A 99 -0.97 -12.47 24.73
CA GLU A 99 -1.41 -11.11 25.03
C GLU A 99 -2.25 -10.52 23.89
N PHE A 100 -3.37 -9.88 24.24
CA PHE A 100 -4.23 -9.20 23.27
C PHE A 100 -3.50 -7.99 22.69
N VAL A 101 -3.39 -7.92 21.35
CA VAL A 101 -2.55 -6.93 20.62
C VAL A 101 -1.06 -7.02 21.04
N GLY A 102 -0.64 -8.21 21.49
CA GLY A 102 0.71 -8.51 21.97
C GLY A 102 1.73 -8.80 20.86
N PRO A 103 2.91 -9.33 21.21
CA PRO A 103 4.05 -9.41 20.29
C PRO A 103 3.80 -10.32 19.07
N VAL A 104 2.97 -11.35 19.19
CA VAL A 104 2.57 -12.20 18.04
C VAL A 104 1.76 -11.37 17.03
N TYR A 105 0.76 -10.62 17.49
CA TYR A 105 -0.03 -9.72 16.63
C TYR A 105 0.84 -8.64 15.99
N GLN A 106 1.79 -8.07 16.75
CA GLN A 106 2.71 -7.06 16.24
C GLN A 106 3.69 -7.61 15.19
N LEU A 107 4.02 -8.90 15.23
CA LEU A 107 4.78 -9.60 14.21
C LEU A 107 3.94 -9.83 12.96
N GLU A 108 2.72 -10.35 13.10
CA GLU A 108 1.76 -10.53 12.01
C GLU A 108 1.54 -9.21 11.24
N LYS A 109 1.27 -8.10 11.96
CA LYS A 109 1.13 -6.78 11.33
C LYS A 109 2.38 -6.32 10.59
N ALA A 110 3.57 -6.60 11.12
CA ALA A 110 4.81 -6.22 10.45
C ALA A 110 5.09 -7.05 9.19
N LEU A 111 4.59 -8.29 9.13
CA LEU A 111 4.70 -9.15 7.95
C LEU A 111 3.78 -8.69 6.82
N GLU A 112 2.54 -8.28 7.15
CA GLU A 112 1.56 -7.87 6.13
C GLU A 112 1.64 -6.38 5.76
N ASN A 113 1.91 -5.52 6.75
CA ASN A 113 1.90 -4.06 6.62
C ASN A 113 3.20 -3.42 7.18
N PRO A 114 4.36 -3.70 6.58
CA PRO A 114 5.66 -3.20 7.05
C PRO A 114 5.79 -1.68 7.04
N LEU A 115 4.99 -0.97 6.24
CA LEU A 115 4.99 0.50 6.23
C LEU A 115 4.13 1.11 7.35
N ASP A 116 3.33 0.30 8.06
CA ASP A 116 2.43 0.74 9.13
C ASP A 116 1.50 1.88 8.72
N ILE A 117 0.95 1.78 7.50
CA ILE A 117 0.00 2.74 6.93
C ILE A 117 -1.37 2.09 6.75
N ALA A 118 -2.43 2.89 6.80
CA ALA A 118 -3.79 2.42 6.53
C ALA A 118 -4.06 2.27 5.01
N TYR A 119 -3.16 2.72 4.14
CA TYR A 119 -3.38 2.63 2.69
C TYR A 119 -3.25 1.21 2.16
N HIS A 120 -4.12 0.88 1.21
CA HIS A 120 -4.04 -0.33 0.40
C HIS A 120 -3.66 0.02 -1.05
N PHE A 121 -3.20 -0.98 -1.79
CA PHE A 121 -2.63 -0.82 -3.11
C PHE A 121 -3.28 -1.76 -4.11
N TYR A 122 -3.87 -1.21 -5.15
CA TYR A 122 -4.43 -1.99 -6.25
C TYR A 122 -3.37 -2.07 -7.36
N LEU A 123 -2.72 -3.22 -7.50
CA LEU A 123 -1.52 -3.38 -8.33
C LEU A 123 -1.82 -3.93 -9.74
N ASP A 124 -3.10 -4.07 -10.07
CA ASP A 124 -3.56 -4.50 -11.37
C ASP A 124 -3.92 -3.29 -12.25
N GLY A 125 -3.12 -3.07 -13.29
CA GLY A 125 -3.40 -2.03 -14.28
C GLY A 125 -4.52 -2.37 -15.26
N GLU A 126 -4.90 -3.65 -15.38
CA GLU A 126 -5.91 -4.14 -16.33
C GLU A 126 -7.31 -4.23 -15.70
N GLY A 127 -7.44 -4.15 -14.37
CA GLY A 127 -8.75 -4.04 -13.71
C GLY A 127 -9.45 -5.38 -13.39
N TYR A 128 -8.75 -6.50 -13.39
CA TYR A 128 -9.31 -7.84 -13.14
C TYR A 128 -9.27 -8.28 -11.68
N GLN A 129 -8.41 -7.66 -10.86
CA GLN A 129 -8.31 -7.95 -9.44
C GLN A 129 -9.55 -7.41 -8.68
N SER A 130 -10.08 -8.20 -7.74
CA SER A 130 -11.26 -7.82 -6.94
C SER A 130 -10.92 -7.51 -5.48
N PHE A 131 -9.64 -7.27 -5.19
CA PHE A 131 -9.10 -6.99 -3.87
C PHE A 131 -7.93 -6.00 -3.99
N ALA A 132 -7.55 -5.36 -2.89
CA ALA A 132 -6.34 -4.54 -2.85
C ALA A 132 -5.37 -5.06 -1.80
N GLU A 133 -4.11 -4.79 -2.04
CA GLU A 133 -2.97 -5.33 -1.31
C GLU A 133 -2.56 -4.43 -0.14
N LYS A 134 -2.02 -5.03 0.91
CA LYS A 134 -1.33 -4.29 1.98
C LYS A 134 0.09 -3.91 1.54
N SER A 135 0.75 -3.11 2.37
CA SER A 135 2.05 -2.53 2.00
C SER A 135 3.17 -3.55 1.76
N PHE A 136 3.10 -4.78 2.28
CA PHE A 136 4.13 -5.79 1.99
C PHE A 136 4.13 -6.18 0.51
N ALA A 137 2.96 -6.51 -0.06
CA ALA A 137 2.85 -6.88 -1.47
C ALA A 137 3.16 -5.68 -2.40
N PHE A 138 2.83 -4.45 -1.99
CA PHE A 138 3.34 -3.26 -2.69
C PHE A 138 4.88 -3.21 -2.67
N MET A 139 5.52 -3.44 -1.52
CA MET A 139 6.98 -3.44 -1.45
C MET A 139 7.62 -4.61 -2.19
N GLU A 140 6.95 -5.77 -2.28
CA GLU A 140 7.36 -6.88 -3.15
C GLU A 140 7.34 -6.45 -4.62
N PHE A 141 6.28 -5.79 -5.07
CA PHE A 141 6.23 -5.18 -6.40
C PHE A 141 7.38 -4.19 -6.62
N VAL A 142 7.65 -3.31 -5.65
CA VAL A 142 8.76 -2.34 -5.71
C VAL A 142 10.13 -3.03 -5.78
N CYS A 143 10.31 -4.19 -5.14
CA CYS A 143 11.54 -4.98 -5.24
C CYS A 143 11.85 -5.48 -6.66
N THR A 144 10.89 -5.45 -7.58
CA THR A 144 11.08 -5.81 -8.99
C THR A 144 11.51 -4.65 -9.88
N LEU A 145 11.55 -3.43 -9.34
CA LEU A 145 11.78 -2.21 -10.11
C LEU A 145 13.26 -1.82 -10.14
N GLU A 146 13.67 -1.20 -11.25
CA GLU A 146 14.97 -0.53 -11.35
C GLU A 146 14.84 0.96 -10.99
N PRO A 147 15.83 1.56 -10.31
CA PRO A 147 15.84 3.01 -10.08
C PRO A 147 15.69 3.78 -11.41
N GLY A 148 14.81 4.77 -11.41
CA GLY A 148 14.39 5.50 -12.61
C GLY A 148 13.06 5.03 -13.20
N THR A 149 12.52 3.88 -12.77
CA THR A 149 11.22 3.38 -13.24
C THR A 149 10.10 4.38 -12.92
N ILE A 150 9.28 4.69 -13.93
CA ILE A 150 8.07 5.50 -13.78
C ILE A 150 6.91 4.57 -13.44
N LEU A 151 6.13 4.96 -12.44
CA LEU A 151 4.87 4.34 -12.06
C LEU A 151 3.74 5.35 -12.27
N TYR A 152 2.63 4.84 -12.76
CA TYR A 152 1.41 5.59 -13.03
C TYR A 152 0.39 5.28 -11.94
N ILE A 153 -0.23 6.33 -11.41
CA ILE A 153 -1.30 6.22 -10.42
C ILE A 153 -2.63 6.49 -11.13
N GLY A 154 -3.48 5.46 -11.17
CA GLY A 154 -4.80 5.52 -11.80
C GLY A 154 -5.87 6.01 -10.81
N GLY A 155 -6.92 5.22 -10.63
CA GLY A 155 -7.97 5.50 -9.65
C GLY A 155 -7.44 5.53 -8.21
N VAL A 156 -8.01 6.43 -7.41
CA VAL A 156 -7.86 6.44 -5.95
C VAL A 156 -9.27 6.50 -5.38
N ILE A 157 -9.58 5.62 -4.45
CA ILE A 157 -10.90 5.54 -3.82
C ILE A 157 -10.79 5.57 -2.31
N ASP A 158 -11.83 6.09 -1.66
CA ASP A 158 -12.04 5.97 -0.23
C ASP A 158 -12.54 4.56 0.10
N TYR A 159 -12.16 4.05 1.27
CA TYR A 159 -12.77 2.85 1.81
C TYR A 159 -13.07 3.01 3.30
N HIS A 160 -14.14 2.35 3.75
CA HIS A 160 -14.50 2.17 5.16
C HIS A 160 -14.26 0.72 5.61
N PHE A 161 -13.80 0.57 6.85
CA PHE A 161 -13.69 -0.70 7.58
C PHE A 161 -14.16 -0.56 9.04
#